data_AF-A0A9E5VUR9-F1
#
_entry.id   AF-A0A9E5VUR9-F1
#
_cell.length_a   1.000
_cell.length_b   1.000
_cell.length_c   1.000
_cell.angle_alpha   90.00
_cell.angle_beta   90.00
_cell.angle_gamma   90.00
#
_symmetry.space_group_name_H-M   'P 1'
#
loop_
_entity.id
_entity.type
_entity.pdbx_description
1 polymer ?
#
loop_
_entity_poly.entity_id
_entity_poly.type
_entity_poly.pdbx_seq_one_letter_code
_entity_poly.pdbx_strand_id
1 'polypeptide(L)'
;MSAAMVALLACLVPVRAGEAPEPDILWSSYARGTAPRRALLEESVRRVGRIRTDAESGAAWQTGEDVRWLLGHRLVAVLVVEQELEKGPSGTYAGALATLALRLGHRRLLQRLPGLLKAARTDADRLQALRVLSDLRTPEAIRALQGYLQAEHAAPVEALICEAARGLGLGRDPAHLPVLEAAGRLVTSPAGRTQLAMARYRCGDPAACAELVAATGDESLDMDLRAAVPGVLAERPSPQVLTDLAAMAVSDRPQIADAAFQALLEALVPSDAQAPASQDPPEPAEAGEDVPGGDGPWHEVTAEEKARIVGELLRGEEELRSRRSREAAEAQEGGVGEAMPR
;
A
#
# COMPACT_ATOMS: atom_id res chain seq x y z
N MET A 1 16.69 57.82 -30.78
CA MET A 1 16.73 57.08 -29.50
C MET A 1 18.15 56.59 -29.30
N SER A 2 18.82 56.99 -28.21
CA SER A 2 20.24 56.69 -27.99
C SER A 2 20.44 55.21 -27.59
N ALA A 3 21.61 54.65 -27.92
CA ALA A 3 21.98 53.28 -27.55
C ALA A 3 21.88 52.99 -26.04
N ALA A 4 22.01 54.02 -25.20
CA ALA A 4 21.82 53.93 -23.75
C ALA A 4 20.36 53.61 -23.36
N MET A 5 19.38 54.02 -24.17
CA MET A 5 17.95 53.76 -23.90
C MET A 5 17.52 52.34 -24.30
N VAL A 6 18.19 51.74 -25.28
CA VAL A 6 18.01 50.32 -25.65
C VAL A 6 18.65 49.39 -24.61
N ALA A 7 19.79 49.78 -24.04
CA ALA A 7 20.42 49.05 -22.93
C ALA A 7 19.57 49.09 -21.64
N LEU A 8 18.93 50.23 -21.33
CA LEU A 8 18.05 50.34 -20.16
C LEU A 8 16.75 49.54 -20.30
N LEU A 9 16.22 49.39 -21.52
CA LEU A 9 15.07 48.53 -21.82
C LEU A 9 15.42 47.03 -21.79
N ALA A 10 16.68 46.66 -22.06
CA ALA A 10 17.17 45.28 -21.89
C ALA A 10 17.33 44.88 -20.40
N CYS A 11 17.49 45.85 -19.50
CA CYS A 11 17.54 45.61 -18.05
C CYS A 11 16.15 45.53 -17.37
N LEU A 12 15.06 45.80 -18.10
CA LEU A 12 13.69 45.80 -17.57
C LEU A 12 12.84 44.61 -18.03
N VAL A 13 13.42 43.67 -18.76
CA VAL A 13 12.80 42.36 -18.99
C VAL A 13 13.22 41.46 -17.83
N PRO A 14 12.29 40.94 -16.99
CA PRO A 14 12.63 39.80 -16.18
C PRO A 14 12.78 38.64 -17.15
N VAL A 15 14.01 38.43 -17.62
CA VAL A 15 14.42 37.15 -18.17
C VAL A 15 14.30 36.18 -17.01
N ARG A 16 13.14 35.54 -16.88
CA ARG A 16 12.99 34.27 -16.18
C ARG A 16 13.73 33.22 -17.01
N ALA A 17 15.04 33.36 -17.12
CA ALA A 17 15.91 32.23 -17.33
C ALA A 17 15.80 31.41 -16.06
N GLY A 18 15.53 30.11 -16.20
CA GLY A 18 15.45 29.19 -15.09
C GLY A 18 16.70 29.31 -14.23
N GLU A 19 16.57 29.98 -13.09
CA GLU A 19 17.50 29.83 -12.00
C GLU A 19 17.50 28.34 -11.68
N ALA A 20 18.63 27.69 -11.94
CA ALA A 20 18.90 26.40 -11.33
C ALA A 20 18.57 26.56 -9.84
N PRO A 21 17.76 25.66 -9.26
CA PRO A 21 17.33 25.81 -7.87
C PRO A 21 18.57 26.06 -7.01
N GLU A 22 18.52 27.13 -6.20
CA GLU A 22 19.63 27.45 -5.30
C GLU A 22 20.00 26.17 -4.52
N PRO A 23 21.30 25.81 -4.49
CA PRO A 23 21.71 24.55 -3.87
C PRO A 23 21.33 24.58 -2.40
N ASP A 24 20.53 23.59 -1.97
CA ASP A 24 20.02 23.45 -0.62
C ASP A 24 21.10 23.84 0.43
N ILE A 25 20.75 24.78 1.30
CA ILE A 25 21.64 25.32 2.33
C ILE A 25 22.22 24.18 3.18
N LEU A 26 21.43 23.14 3.47
CA LEU A 26 21.88 21.96 4.21
C LEU A 26 22.89 21.14 3.41
N TRP A 27 22.63 20.90 2.12
CA TRP A 27 23.59 20.26 1.21
C TRP A 27 24.91 21.04 1.18
N SER A 28 24.82 22.35 0.94
CA SER A 28 25.96 23.27 0.92
C SER A 28 26.77 23.23 2.22
N SER A 29 26.09 23.13 3.38
CA SER A 29 26.74 23.08 4.69
C SER A 29 27.55 21.80 4.94
N TYR A 30 27.14 20.69 4.31
CA TYR A 30 27.89 19.42 4.35
C TYR A 30 29.00 19.41 3.31
N ALA A 31 28.70 19.82 2.08
CA ALA A 31 29.66 19.84 0.97
C ALA A 31 30.84 20.80 1.21
N ARG A 32 30.59 21.95 1.84
CA ARG A 32 31.61 22.96 2.18
C ARG A 32 32.00 22.96 3.67
N GLY A 33 31.52 21.98 4.43
CA GLY A 33 31.72 21.87 5.87
C GLY A 33 33.09 21.34 6.29
N THR A 34 33.19 21.00 7.57
CA THR A 34 34.38 20.36 8.14
C THR A 34 34.69 19.03 7.47
N ALA A 35 35.94 18.55 7.55
CA ALA A 35 36.35 17.27 6.96
C ALA A 35 35.45 16.09 7.37
N PRO A 36 35.02 15.93 8.64
CA PRO A 36 34.07 14.89 9.02
C PRO A 36 32.71 14.98 8.32
N ARG A 37 32.18 16.19 8.10
CA ARG A 37 30.90 16.37 7.38
C ARG A 37 31.02 16.00 5.91
N ARG A 38 32.10 16.39 5.26
CA ARG A 38 32.38 16.01 3.86
C ARG A 38 32.53 14.50 3.72
N ALA A 39 33.25 13.84 4.63
CA ALA A 39 33.41 12.40 4.63
C ALA A 39 32.06 11.65 4.76
N LEU A 40 31.15 12.12 5.62
CA LEU A 40 29.80 11.52 5.74
C LEU A 40 28.99 11.67 4.45
N LEU A 41 29.10 12.82 3.78
CA LEU A 41 28.42 13.07 2.50
C LEU A 41 28.97 12.16 1.41
N GLU A 42 30.29 12.07 1.28
CA GLU A 42 30.97 11.21 0.30
C GLU A 42 30.67 9.73 0.53
N GLU A 43 30.63 9.28 1.80
CA GLU A 43 30.24 7.91 2.14
C GLU A 43 28.78 7.64 1.80
N SER A 44 27.87 8.59 2.09
CA SER A 44 26.45 8.45 1.75
C SER A 44 26.24 8.34 0.24
N VAL A 45 26.94 9.18 -0.55
CA VAL A 45 26.94 9.09 -2.03
C VAL A 45 27.46 7.75 -2.52
N ARG A 46 28.58 7.26 -1.96
CA ARG A 46 29.14 5.95 -2.33
C ARG A 46 28.17 4.81 -2.05
N ARG A 47 27.50 4.81 -0.89
CA ARG A 47 26.54 3.76 -0.51
C ARG A 47 25.27 3.79 -1.34
N VAL A 48 24.73 4.98 -1.65
CA VAL A 48 23.62 5.11 -2.60
C VAL A 48 24.03 4.63 -4.00
N GLY A 49 25.27 4.92 -4.42
CA GLY A 49 25.84 4.39 -5.67
C GLY A 49 25.97 2.87 -5.70
N ARG A 50 26.31 2.22 -4.58
CA ARG A 50 26.29 0.74 -4.48
C ARG A 50 24.88 0.17 -4.57
N ILE A 51 23.93 0.76 -3.86
CA ILE A 51 22.51 0.38 -3.93
C ILE A 51 21.98 0.48 -5.36
N ARG A 52 22.40 1.50 -6.12
CA ARG A 52 22.08 1.60 -7.54
C ARG A 52 22.56 0.37 -8.31
N THR A 53 23.84 0.03 -8.20
CA THR A 53 24.45 -1.12 -8.88
C THR A 53 23.75 -2.42 -8.49
N ASP A 54 23.44 -2.60 -7.20
CA ASP A 54 22.76 -3.79 -6.70
C ASP A 54 21.32 -3.87 -7.22
N ALA A 55 20.58 -2.74 -7.21
CA ALA A 55 19.21 -2.68 -7.71
C ALA A 55 19.13 -2.89 -9.24
N GLU A 56 20.10 -2.40 -10.00
CA GLU A 56 20.18 -2.59 -11.45
C GLU A 56 20.61 -4.02 -11.82
N SER A 57 21.41 -4.68 -10.98
CA SER A 57 21.81 -6.09 -11.17
C SER A 57 20.80 -7.12 -10.62
N GLY A 58 19.76 -6.67 -9.91
CA GLY A 58 18.78 -7.54 -9.27
C GLY A 58 19.26 -8.20 -7.97
N ALA A 59 20.40 -7.75 -7.43
CA ALA A 59 20.90 -8.23 -6.15
C ALA A 59 20.00 -7.77 -4.99
N ALA A 60 19.89 -8.61 -3.95
CA ALA A 60 19.15 -8.26 -2.75
C ALA A 60 19.90 -7.18 -1.96
N TRP A 61 19.40 -5.94 -2.02
CA TRP A 61 20.03 -4.79 -1.36
C TRP A 61 19.19 -4.24 -0.20
N GLN A 62 17.89 -4.54 -0.15
CA GLN A 62 16.95 -3.85 0.74
C GLN A 62 17.33 -4.00 2.22
N THR A 63 17.96 -5.09 2.64
CA THR A 63 18.36 -5.34 4.04
C THR A 63 19.87 -5.25 4.28
N GLY A 64 20.63 -4.83 3.26
CA GLY A 64 22.09 -4.81 3.27
C GLY A 64 22.72 -3.82 4.27
N GLU A 65 24.03 -3.94 4.45
CA GLU A 65 24.84 -3.04 5.29
C GLU A 65 24.67 -1.57 4.86
N ASP A 66 24.64 -1.31 3.55
CA ASP A 66 24.49 0.05 3.01
C ASP A 66 23.20 0.71 3.45
N VAL A 67 22.08 -0.02 3.41
CA VAL A 67 20.80 0.52 3.86
C VAL A 67 20.80 0.75 5.36
N ARG A 68 21.32 -0.21 6.16
CA ARG A 68 21.42 -0.04 7.62
C ARG A 68 22.28 1.16 7.99
N TRP A 69 23.41 1.35 7.31
CA TRP A 69 24.29 2.49 7.54
C TRP A 69 23.62 3.82 7.19
N LEU A 70 22.94 3.91 6.05
CA LEU A 70 22.20 5.12 5.63
C LEU A 70 21.07 5.46 6.61
N LEU A 71 20.37 4.44 7.13
CA LEU A 71 19.35 4.62 8.17
C LEU A 71 19.92 5.05 9.52
N GLY A 72 21.20 4.74 9.80
CA GLY A 72 21.94 5.29 10.95
C GLY A 72 22.38 6.75 10.75
N HIS A 73 22.53 7.21 9.50
CA HIS A 73 23.01 8.54 9.13
C HIS A 73 21.96 9.35 8.37
N ARG A 74 20.74 9.37 8.92
CA ARG A 74 19.50 9.81 8.24
C ARG A 74 19.58 11.18 7.58
N LEU A 75 20.13 12.18 8.25
CA LEU A 75 20.16 13.55 7.72
C LEU A 75 20.90 13.63 6.39
N VAL A 76 22.09 13.02 6.31
CA VAL A 76 22.93 13.05 5.11
C VAL A 76 22.36 12.14 4.03
N ALA A 77 21.83 10.98 4.43
CA ALA A 77 21.13 10.09 3.51
C ALA A 77 19.93 10.77 2.84
N VAL A 78 19.15 11.57 3.58
CA VAL A 78 18.04 12.36 3.03
C VAL A 78 18.53 13.33 1.95
N LEU A 79 19.61 14.07 2.22
CA LEU A 79 20.15 15.03 1.27
C LEU A 79 20.62 14.36 -0.04
N VAL A 80 21.28 13.19 0.06
CA VAL A 80 21.73 12.43 -1.11
C VAL A 80 20.57 11.85 -1.90
N VAL A 81 19.60 11.22 -1.23
CA VAL A 81 18.42 10.66 -1.90
C VAL A 81 17.59 11.76 -2.56
N GLU A 82 17.45 12.93 -1.93
CA GLU A 82 16.75 14.07 -2.53
C GLU A 82 17.43 14.51 -3.83
N GLN A 83 18.75 14.66 -3.81
CA GLN A 83 19.49 15.07 -5.00
C GLN A 83 19.41 14.01 -6.12
N GLU A 84 19.44 12.73 -5.77
CA GLU A 84 19.28 11.66 -6.75
C GLU A 84 17.86 11.63 -7.35
N LEU A 85 16.82 11.87 -6.56
CA LEU A 85 15.45 12.01 -7.05
C LEU A 85 15.29 13.21 -7.99
N GLU A 86 15.98 14.32 -7.73
CA GLU A 86 15.99 15.52 -8.59
C GLU A 86 16.61 15.27 -9.96
N LYS A 87 17.53 14.31 -10.09
CA LYS A 87 18.13 13.92 -11.37
C LYS A 87 17.15 13.18 -12.29
N GLY A 88 15.96 12.82 -11.80
CA GLY A 88 14.96 12.07 -12.57
C GLY A 88 15.41 10.61 -12.80
N PRO A 89 15.59 9.82 -11.74
CA PRO A 89 15.99 8.42 -11.87
C PRO A 89 14.90 7.63 -12.60
N SER A 90 15.28 6.53 -13.24
CA SER A 90 14.36 5.62 -13.95
C SER A 90 14.63 4.16 -13.57
N GLY A 91 13.75 3.28 -14.00
CA GLY A 91 13.85 1.83 -13.84
C GLY A 91 13.87 1.39 -12.38
N THR A 92 14.61 0.31 -12.13
CA THR A 92 14.78 -0.28 -10.80
C THR A 92 15.44 0.68 -9.82
N TYR A 93 16.31 1.59 -10.30
CA TYR A 93 16.95 2.58 -9.44
C TYR A 93 15.95 3.62 -8.89
N ALA A 94 14.99 4.08 -9.70
CA ALA A 94 13.91 4.93 -9.20
C ALA A 94 13.10 4.23 -8.11
N GLY A 95 12.81 2.94 -8.29
CA GLY A 95 12.18 2.09 -7.28
C GLY A 95 13.02 1.97 -6.00
N ALA A 96 14.34 1.84 -6.13
CA ALA A 96 15.25 1.77 -4.98
C ALA A 96 15.29 3.08 -4.19
N LEU A 97 15.38 4.22 -4.87
CA LEU A 97 15.34 5.54 -4.22
C LEU A 97 13.99 5.80 -3.53
N ALA A 98 12.89 5.35 -4.13
CA ALA A 98 11.57 5.44 -3.50
C ALA A 98 11.47 4.59 -2.22
N THR A 99 11.96 3.34 -2.26
CA THR A 99 12.02 2.47 -1.08
C THR A 99 12.92 3.07 0.02
N LEU A 100 14.07 3.64 -0.35
CA LEU A 100 14.92 4.36 0.61
C LEU A 100 14.22 5.58 1.19
N ALA A 101 13.55 6.38 0.38
CA ALA A 101 12.79 7.55 0.80
C ALA A 101 11.67 7.18 1.79
N LEU A 102 10.94 6.08 1.52
CA LEU A 102 9.94 5.52 2.42
C LEU A 102 10.53 5.15 3.78
N ARG A 103 11.66 4.42 3.80
CA ARG A 103 12.31 4.00 5.04
C ARG A 103 12.98 5.14 5.82
N LEU A 104 13.46 6.15 5.12
CA LEU A 104 13.92 7.39 5.73
C LEU A 104 12.76 8.23 6.25
N GLY A 105 11.53 8.03 5.77
CA GLY A 105 10.31 8.65 6.29
C GLY A 105 10.34 10.18 6.33
N HIS A 106 11.24 10.82 5.60
CA HIS A 106 11.46 12.25 5.70
C HIS A 106 10.52 13.00 4.78
N ARG A 107 9.75 13.95 5.32
CA ARG A 107 8.70 14.70 4.60
C ARG A 107 9.17 15.25 3.25
N ARG A 108 10.39 15.81 3.19
CA ARG A 108 10.98 16.35 1.94
C ARG A 108 11.06 15.30 0.83
N LEU A 109 11.46 14.08 1.17
CA LEU A 109 11.54 12.99 0.18
C LEU A 109 10.15 12.53 -0.23
N LEU A 110 9.26 12.30 0.74
CA LEU A 110 7.90 11.81 0.47
C LEU A 110 7.11 12.76 -0.44
N GLN A 111 7.30 14.08 -0.30
CA GLN A 111 6.69 15.09 -1.16
C GLN A 111 7.20 15.06 -2.62
N ARG A 112 8.40 14.50 -2.87
CA ARG A 112 8.99 14.40 -4.21
C ARG A 112 8.56 13.13 -4.94
N LEU A 113 8.21 12.07 -4.23
CA LEU A 113 7.87 10.77 -4.83
C LEU A 113 6.70 10.81 -5.82
N PRO A 114 5.62 11.61 -5.63
CA PRO A 114 4.60 11.80 -6.68
C PRO A 114 5.14 12.33 -8.01
N GLY A 115 6.28 13.02 -8.00
CA GLY A 115 6.98 13.48 -9.19
C GLY A 115 7.54 12.35 -10.06
N LEU A 116 7.78 11.16 -9.50
CA LEU A 116 8.32 10.02 -10.24
C LEU A 116 7.42 9.59 -11.40
N LEU A 117 6.09 9.66 -11.21
CA LEU A 117 5.14 9.31 -12.26
C LEU A 117 5.22 10.26 -13.47
N LYS A 118 5.52 11.54 -13.23
CA LYS A 118 5.73 12.54 -14.29
C LYS A 118 7.07 12.36 -15.00
N ALA A 119 8.09 11.88 -14.28
CA ALA A 119 9.43 11.63 -14.82
C ALA A 119 9.53 10.30 -15.58
N ALA A 120 8.58 9.37 -15.37
CA ALA A 120 8.56 8.05 -15.96
C ALA A 120 8.47 8.08 -17.49
N ARG A 121 9.44 7.44 -18.16
CA ARG A 121 9.54 7.43 -19.63
C ARG A 121 8.96 6.16 -20.23
N THR A 122 9.11 5.04 -19.53
CA THR A 122 8.62 3.72 -19.96
C THR A 122 7.42 3.27 -19.12
N ASP A 123 6.68 2.26 -19.60
CA ASP A 123 5.59 1.67 -18.82
C ASP A 123 6.10 0.94 -17.57
N ALA A 124 7.31 0.37 -17.62
CA ALA A 124 7.95 -0.21 -16.44
C ALA A 124 8.23 0.86 -15.37
N ASP A 125 8.72 2.05 -15.77
CA ASP A 125 8.92 3.18 -14.84
C ASP A 125 7.59 3.63 -14.24
N ARG A 126 6.55 3.72 -15.06
CA ARG A 126 5.20 4.11 -14.60
C ARG A 126 4.66 3.10 -13.61
N LEU A 127 4.77 1.81 -13.90
CA LEU A 127 4.32 0.74 -13.00
C LEU A 127 5.02 0.83 -11.65
N GLN A 128 6.35 1.02 -11.65
CA GLN A 128 7.11 1.16 -10.42
C GLN A 128 6.72 2.42 -9.63
N ALA A 129 6.52 3.56 -10.32
CA ALA A 129 6.06 4.78 -9.69
C ALA A 129 4.66 4.62 -9.07
N LEU A 130 3.73 3.95 -9.77
CA LEU A 130 2.39 3.68 -9.26
C LEU A 130 2.43 2.78 -8.01
N ARG A 131 3.25 1.72 -7.99
CA ARG A 131 3.45 0.87 -6.80
C ARG A 131 3.90 1.68 -5.59
N VAL A 132 4.89 2.56 -5.80
CA VAL A 132 5.39 3.46 -4.75
C VAL A 132 4.28 4.38 -4.23
N LEU A 133 3.45 4.93 -5.11
CA LEU A 133 2.34 5.80 -4.72
C LEU A 133 1.24 5.03 -3.97
N SER A 134 0.96 3.80 -4.38
CA SER A 134 0.06 2.87 -3.69
C SER A 134 0.52 2.61 -2.25
N ASP A 135 1.84 2.47 -2.03
CA ASP A 135 2.41 2.22 -0.69
C ASP A 135 2.43 3.49 0.19
N LEU A 136 2.70 4.66 -0.41
CA LEU A 136 2.80 5.94 0.30
C LEU A 136 1.50 6.38 0.96
N ARG A 137 0.38 6.24 0.24
CA ARG A 137 -0.98 6.63 0.69
C ARG A 137 -1.09 8.05 1.24
N THR A 138 -0.19 8.97 0.88
CA THR A 138 -0.31 10.39 1.23
C THR A 138 -1.39 11.06 0.37
N PRO A 139 -1.98 12.18 0.81
CA PRO A 139 -2.96 12.91 -0.01
C PRO A 139 -2.44 13.25 -1.42
N GLU A 140 -1.16 13.59 -1.55
CA GLU A 140 -0.52 13.87 -2.83
C GLU A 140 -0.37 12.61 -3.69
N ALA A 141 -0.04 11.46 -3.09
CA ALA A 141 0.02 10.19 -3.80
C ALA A 141 -1.36 9.75 -4.30
N ILE A 142 -2.40 9.88 -3.46
CA ILE A 142 -3.79 9.58 -3.82
C ILE A 142 -4.24 10.45 -4.99
N ARG A 143 -3.98 11.77 -4.94
CA ARG A 143 -4.29 12.68 -6.06
C ARG A 143 -3.55 12.29 -7.35
N ALA A 144 -2.30 11.85 -7.25
CA ALA A 144 -1.54 11.40 -8.42
C ALA A 144 -2.13 10.12 -9.03
N LEU A 145 -2.55 9.15 -8.19
CA LEU A 145 -3.23 7.94 -8.63
C LEU A 145 -4.59 8.24 -9.29
N GLN A 146 -5.40 9.11 -8.69
CA GLN A 146 -6.67 9.58 -9.28
C GLN A 146 -6.44 10.27 -10.62
N GLY A 147 -5.49 11.21 -10.67
CA GLY A 147 -5.15 11.93 -11.88
C GLY A 147 -4.65 11.01 -13.00
N TYR A 148 -3.93 9.93 -12.66
CA TYR A 148 -3.52 8.92 -13.63
C TYR A 148 -4.71 8.18 -14.24
N LEU A 149 -5.68 7.75 -13.42
CA LEU A 149 -6.87 7.02 -13.88
C LEU A 149 -7.85 7.91 -14.65
N GLN A 150 -7.90 9.20 -14.34
CA GLN A 150 -8.77 10.18 -15.01
C GLN A 150 -8.17 10.73 -16.30
N ALA A 151 -6.87 10.56 -16.53
CA ALA A 151 -6.23 11.04 -17.74
C ALA A 151 -6.72 10.26 -18.97
N GLU A 152 -6.94 10.96 -20.07
CA GLU A 152 -7.20 10.34 -21.36
C GLU A 152 -5.91 9.72 -21.91
N HIS A 153 -5.86 8.39 -21.95
CA HIS A 153 -4.75 7.66 -22.54
C HIS A 153 -5.14 7.17 -23.93
N ALA A 154 -4.34 7.51 -24.95
CA ALA A 154 -4.59 7.07 -26.33
C ALA A 154 -4.54 5.54 -26.49
N ALA A 155 -3.75 4.86 -25.66
CA ALA A 155 -3.68 3.40 -25.58
C ALA A 155 -3.35 3.02 -24.11
N PRO A 156 -4.37 2.85 -23.25
CA PRO A 156 -4.13 2.55 -21.85
C PRO A 156 -3.53 1.14 -21.69
N VAL A 157 -2.48 1.03 -20.88
CA VAL A 157 -1.91 -0.26 -20.49
C VAL A 157 -2.68 -0.77 -19.27
N GLU A 158 -3.41 -1.88 -19.41
CA GLU A 158 -4.29 -2.41 -18.36
C GLU A 158 -3.57 -2.62 -17.02
N ALA A 159 -2.32 -3.12 -17.05
CA ALA A 159 -1.53 -3.34 -15.85
C ALA A 159 -1.29 -2.05 -15.05
N LEU A 160 -1.11 -0.90 -15.73
CA LEU A 160 -0.94 0.39 -15.07
C LEU A 160 -2.25 0.89 -14.46
N ILE A 161 -3.38 0.68 -15.16
CA ILE A 161 -4.71 0.99 -14.62
C ILE A 161 -4.96 0.17 -13.35
N CYS A 162 -4.73 -1.13 -13.41
CA CYS A 162 -4.99 -2.02 -12.29
C CYS A 162 -4.10 -1.71 -11.08
N GLU A 163 -2.84 -1.37 -11.30
CA GLU A 163 -1.93 -0.93 -10.23
C GLU A 163 -2.40 0.39 -9.59
N ALA A 164 -2.81 1.37 -10.40
CA ALA A 164 -3.33 2.63 -9.87
C ALA A 164 -4.65 2.44 -9.10
N ALA A 165 -5.55 1.61 -9.63
CA ALA A 165 -6.81 1.23 -9.00
C ALA A 165 -6.58 0.51 -7.67
N ARG A 166 -5.63 -0.43 -7.62
CA ARG A 166 -5.20 -1.10 -6.39
C ARG A 166 -4.80 -0.08 -5.32
N GLY A 167 -3.96 0.89 -5.67
CA GLY A 167 -3.53 1.94 -4.75
C GLY A 167 -4.68 2.76 -4.16
N LEU A 168 -5.66 3.15 -4.98
CA LEU A 168 -6.85 3.85 -4.50
C LEU A 168 -7.75 2.97 -3.62
N GLY A 169 -7.90 1.70 -3.98
CA GLY A 169 -8.69 0.72 -3.23
C GLY A 169 -8.14 0.46 -1.82
N LEU A 170 -6.82 0.45 -1.66
CA LEU A 170 -6.18 0.30 -0.33
C LEU A 170 -6.51 1.43 0.65
N GLY A 171 -6.94 2.60 0.14
CA GLY A 171 -7.43 3.71 0.97
C GLY A 171 -8.83 3.49 1.55
N ARG A 172 -9.60 2.54 1.00
CA ARG A 172 -10.97 2.19 1.42
C ARG A 172 -11.96 3.37 1.46
N ASP A 173 -11.68 4.44 0.71
CA ASP A 173 -12.51 5.65 0.65
C ASP A 173 -13.59 5.49 -0.45
N PRO A 174 -14.89 5.54 -0.11
CA PRO A 174 -15.98 5.49 -1.08
C PRO A 174 -15.93 6.61 -2.13
N ALA A 175 -15.30 7.75 -1.84
CA ALA A 175 -15.15 8.84 -2.80
C ALA A 175 -14.34 8.43 -4.06
N HIS A 176 -13.58 7.33 -3.99
CA HIS A 176 -12.82 6.81 -5.13
C HIS A 176 -13.65 5.96 -6.11
N LEU A 177 -14.85 5.53 -5.72
CA LEU A 177 -15.69 4.63 -6.54
C LEU A 177 -15.94 5.13 -7.96
N PRO A 178 -16.36 6.40 -8.20
CA PRO A 178 -16.64 6.86 -9.55
C PRO A 178 -15.41 6.79 -10.49
N VAL A 179 -14.21 7.01 -9.94
CA VAL A 179 -12.95 6.93 -10.69
C VAL A 179 -12.62 5.48 -11.01
N LEU A 180 -12.81 4.56 -10.06
CA LEU A 180 -12.59 3.13 -10.25
C LEU A 180 -13.57 2.51 -11.25
N GLU A 181 -14.85 2.89 -11.20
CA GLU A 181 -15.87 2.47 -12.17
C GLU A 181 -15.54 2.99 -13.58
N ALA A 182 -15.08 4.23 -13.70
CA ALA A 182 -14.66 4.79 -14.98
C ALA A 182 -13.45 4.05 -15.56
N ALA A 183 -12.45 3.75 -14.72
CA ALA A 183 -11.29 2.95 -15.10
C ALA A 183 -11.67 1.52 -15.52
N GLY A 184 -12.70 0.93 -14.90
CA GLY A 184 -13.21 -0.39 -15.25
C GLY A 184 -13.67 -0.53 -16.70
N ARG A 185 -14.11 0.57 -17.34
CA ARG A 185 -14.49 0.58 -18.77
C ARG A 185 -13.32 0.41 -19.72
N LEU A 186 -12.10 0.66 -19.25
CA LEU A 186 -10.86 0.56 -20.04
C LEU A 186 -10.19 -0.80 -19.90
N VAL A 187 -10.69 -1.68 -19.02
CA VAL A 187 -10.08 -2.97 -18.72
C VAL A 187 -10.97 -4.10 -19.22
N THR A 188 -10.40 -4.91 -20.09
CA THR A 188 -11.12 -5.95 -20.83
C THR A 188 -10.75 -7.35 -20.36
N SER A 189 -9.52 -7.56 -19.87
CA SER A 189 -9.08 -8.87 -19.39
C SER A 189 -9.87 -9.31 -18.14
N PRO A 190 -10.19 -10.62 -18.00
CA PRO A 190 -10.78 -11.16 -16.78
C PRO A 190 -9.96 -10.84 -15.52
N ALA A 191 -8.64 -10.95 -15.62
CA ALA A 191 -7.72 -10.65 -14.52
C ALA A 191 -7.79 -9.18 -14.11
N GLY A 192 -7.72 -8.25 -15.06
CA GLY A 192 -7.81 -6.83 -14.76
C GLY A 192 -9.18 -6.43 -14.20
N ARG A 193 -10.27 -6.99 -14.72
CA ARG A 193 -11.62 -6.78 -14.17
C ARG A 193 -11.73 -7.25 -12.72
N THR A 194 -11.15 -8.41 -12.40
CA THR A 194 -11.10 -8.93 -11.03
C THR A 194 -10.29 -8.01 -10.11
N GLN A 195 -9.13 -7.52 -10.55
CA GLN A 195 -8.31 -6.57 -9.78
C GLN A 195 -9.04 -5.25 -9.52
N LEU A 196 -9.79 -4.73 -10.50
CA LEU A 196 -10.65 -3.57 -10.35
C LEU A 196 -11.83 -3.82 -9.41
N ALA A 197 -12.47 -5.00 -9.50
CA ALA A 197 -13.52 -5.40 -8.57
C ALA A 197 -12.99 -5.45 -7.13
N MET A 198 -11.77 -5.97 -6.91
CA MET A 198 -11.12 -5.93 -5.59
C MET A 198 -10.95 -4.49 -5.07
N ALA A 199 -10.52 -3.56 -5.91
CA ALA A 199 -10.39 -2.15 -5.53
C ALA A 199 -11.74 -1.49 -5.23
N ARG A 200 -12.76 -1.71 -6.07
CA ARG A 200 -14.14 -1.22 -5.89
C ARG A 200 -14.76 -1.76 -4.60
N TYR A 201 -14.61 -3.06 -4.35
CA TYR A 201 -15.11 -3.71 -3.14
C TYR A 201 -14.53 -3.08 -1.87
N ARG A 202 -13.21 -2.82 -1.82
CA ARG A 202 -12.57 -2.13 -0.70
C ARG A 202 -13.16 -0.74 -0.46
N CYS A 203 -13.48 -0.02 -1.53
CA CYS A 203 -14.15 1.28 -1.48
C CYS A 203 -15.66 1.20 -1.20
N GLY A 204 -16.23 0.01 -1.02
CA GLY A 204 -17.61 -0.18 -0.56
C GLY A 204 -18.64 -0.39 -1.68
N ASP A 205 -18.21 -0.80 -2.87
CA ASP A 205 -19.12 -1.22 -3.93
C ASP A 205 -19.74 -2.60 -3.63
N PRO A 206 -21.05 -2.70 -3.37
CA PRO A 206 -21.69 -3.97 -3.08
C PRO A 206 -21.77 -4.88 -4.32
N ALA A 207 -21.82 -4.32 -5.54
CA ALA A 207 -21.90 -5.12 -6.77
C ALA A 207 -20.61 -5.91 -7.01
N ALA A 208 -19.47 -5.36 -6.57
CA ALA A 208 -18.17 -6.02 -6.69
C ALA A 208 -18.08 -7.32 -5.88
N CYS A 209 -18.88 -7.50 -4.83
CA CYS A 209 -18.89 -8.74 -4.03
C CYS A 209 -19.25 -9.96 -4.88
N ALA A 210 -20.33 -9.88 -5.66
CA ALA A 210 -20.77 -10.98 -6.52
C ALA A 210 -19.77 -11.24 -7.66
N GLU A 211 -19.18 -10.19 -8.23
CA GLU A 211 -18.12 -10.31 -9.25
C GLU A 211 -16.91 -11.09 -8.69
N LEU A 212 -16.49 -10.79 -7.46
CA LEU A 212 -15.38 -11.45 -6.79
C LEU A 212 -15.67 -12.91 -6.46
N VAL A 213 -16.85 -13.22 -5.91
CA VAL A 213 -17.25 -14.60 -5.64
C VAL A 213 -17.23 -15.42 -6.93
N ALA A 214 -17.76 -14.88 -8.04
CA ALA A 214 -17.70 -15.52 -9.35
C ALA A 214 -16.25 -15.75 -9.83
N ALA A 215 -15.35 -14.78 -9.61
CA ALA A 215 -13.95 -14.88 -10.00
C ALA A 215 -13.21 -16.07 -9.35
N THR A 216 -13.58 -16.49 -8.14
CA THR A 216 -12.99 -17.70 -7.53
C THR A 216 -13.27 -18.98 -8.33
N GLY A 217 -14.33 -19.00 -9.13
CA GLY A 217 -14.69 -20.12 -10.03
C GLY A 217 -14.19 -19.98 -11.46
N ASP A 218 -13.61 -18.84 -11.83
CA ASP A 218 -13.19 -18.56 -13.21
C ASP A 218 -11.82 -19.19 -13.49
N GLU A 219 -11.81 -20.29 -14.24
CA GLU A 219 -10.60 -21.03 -14.62
C GLU A 219 -9.70 -20.29 -15.62
N SER A 220 -10.17 -19.19 -16.22
CA SER A 220 -9.33 -18.32 -17.04
C SER A 220 -8.39 -17.43 -16.22
N LEU A 221 -8.63 -17.32 -14.91
CA LEU A 221 -7.81 -16.57 -13.98
C LEU A 221 -6.69 -17.44 -13.40
N ASP A 222 -5.54 -16.80 -13.17
CA ASP A 222 -4.46 -17.39 -12.40
C ASP A 222 -4.93 -17.75 -10.99
N MET A 223 -4.46 -18.88 -10.49
CA MET A 223 -4.79 -19.40 -9.18
C MET A 223 -4.41 -18.42 -8.07
N ASP A 224 -3.28 -17.71 -8.20
CA ASP A 224 -2.85 -16.70 -7.22
C ASP A 224 -3.88 -15.57 -7.10
N LEU A 225 -4.44 -15.13 -8.22
CA LEU A 225 -5.47 -14.08 -8.23
C LEU A 225 -6.79 -14.59 -7.63
N ARG A 226 -7.16 -15.84 -7.93
CA ARG A 226 -8.36 -16.49 -7.37
C ARG A 226 -8.25 -16.68 -5.86
N ALA A 227 -7.09 -17.15 -5.39
CA ALA A 227 -6.79 -17.37 -3.97
C ALA A 227 -6.65 -16.07 -3.17
N ALA A 228 -6.37 -14.94 -3.82
CA ALA A 228 -6.37 -13.63 -3.17
C ALA A 228 -7.79 -13.10 -2.85
N VAL A 229 -8.81 -13.52 -3.60
CA VAL A 229 -10.19 -13.01 -3.46
C VAL A 229 -10.75 -13.18 -2.05
N PRO A 230 -10.69 -14.36 -1.39
CA PRO A 230 -11.25 -14.52 -0.05
C PRO A 230 -10.68 -13.53 0.97
N GLY A 231 -9.36 -13.28 0.92
CA GLY A 231 -8.72 -12.28 1.77
C GLY A 231 -9.27 -10.87 1.55
N VAL A 232 -9.50 -10.48 0.29
CA VAL A 232 -10.11 -9.17 -0.04
C VAL A 232 -11.54 -9.08 0.49
N LEU A 233 -12.34 -10.14 0.34
CA LEU A 233 -13.73 -10.17 0.83
C LEU A 233 -13.77 -10.00 2.36
N ALA A 234 -12.87 -10.69 3.08
CA ALA A 234 -12.74 -10.59 4.53
C ALA A 234 -12.34 -9.20 5.05
N GLU A 235 -11.77 -8.32 4.21
CA GLU A 235 -11.47 -6.92 4.61
C GLU A 235 -12.74 -6.12 4.99
N ARG A 236 -13.93 -6.57 4.55
CA ARG A 236 -15.23 -5.95 4.86
C ARG A 236 -16.28 -7.02 5.17
N PRO A 237 -16.22 -7.65 6.36
CA PRO A 237 -17.13 -8.74 6.69
C PRO A 237 -18.58 -8.25 6.71
N SER A 238 -19.44 -8.97 6.02
CA SER A 238 -20.90 -8.84 6.08
C SER A 238 -21.51 -10.24 6.22
N PRO A 239 -22.76 -10.38 6.67
CA PRO A 239 -23.39 -11.70 6.78
C PRO A 239 -23.31 -12.51 5.49
N GLN A 240 -23.56 -11.88 4.34
CA GLN A 240 -23.45 -12.51 3.03
C GLN A 240 -22.01 -12.97 2.74
N VAL A 241 -21.03 -12.09 2.98
CA VAL A 241 -19.60 -12.40 2.77
C VAL A 241 -19.14 -13.56 3.66
N LEU A 242 -19.56 -13.60 4.92
CA LEU A 242 -19.24 -14.71 5.83
C LEU A 242 -19.83 -16.03 5.33
N THR A 243 -21.05 -16.01 4.80
CA THR A 243 -21.67 -17.18 4.17
C THR A 243 -20.92 -17.61 2.91
N ASP A 244 -20.52 -16.67 2.05
CA ASP A 244 -19.78 -16.95 0.82
C ASP A 244 -18.38 -17.53 1.15
N LEU A 245 -17.67 -16.94 2.12
CA LEU A 245 -16.38 -17.44 2.60
C LEU A 245 -16.51 -18.84 3.19
N ALA A 246 -17.56 -19.11 3.98
CA ALA A 246 -17.83 -20.43 4.53
C ALA A 246 -18.06 -21.48 3.43
N ALA A 247 -18.82 -21.13 2.38
CA ALA A 247 -19.04 -22.02 1.23
C ALA A 247 -17.74 -22.29 0.46
N MET A 248 -16.89 -21.27 0.29
CA MET A 248 -15.58 -21.43 -0.34
C MET A 248 -14.63 -22.31 0.49
N ALA A 249 -14.64 -22.15 1.82
CA ALA A 249 -13.77 -22.86 2.76
C ALA A 249 -13.97 -24.39 2.79
N VAL A 250 -15.13 -24.87 2.33
CA VAL A 250 -15.48 -26.29 2.23
C VAL A 250 -15.54 -26.80 0.79
N SER A 251 -15.08 -25.99 -0.17
CA SER A 251 -15.05 -26.38 -1.58
C SER A 251 -14.00 -27.44 -1.89
N ASP A 252 -14.13 -28.09 -3.03
CA ASP A 252 -13.19 -29.08 -3.57
C ASP A 252 -11.90 -28.47 -4.16
N ARG A 253 -11.74 -27.15 -4.05
CA ARG A 253 -10.59 -26.40 -4.57
C ARG A 253 -9.65 -26.06 -3.41
N PRO A 254 -8.59 -26.85 -3.14
CA PRO A 254 -7.85 -26.78 -1.89
C PRO A 254 -7.25 -25.40 -1.60
N GLN A 255 -6.63 -24.76 -2.59
CA GLN A 255 -6.01 -23.44 -2.41
C GLN A 255 -7.02 -22.33 -2.11
N ILE A 256 -8.20 -22.39 -2.73
CA ILE A 256 -9.29 -21.43 -2.47
C ILE A 256 -9.94 -21.73 -1.12
N ALA A 257 -10.13 -23.01 -0.81
CA ALA A 257 -10.66 -23.46 0.47
C ALA A 257 -9.75 -23.06 1.64
N ASP A 258 -8.44 -23.23 1.50
CA ASP A 258 -7.43 -22.78 2.46
C ASP A 258 -7.47 -21.26 2.65
N ALA A 259 -7.44 -20.50 1.55
CA ALA A 259 -7.49 -19.04 1.59
C ALA A 259 -8.79 -18.53 2.23
N ALA A 260 -9.93 -19.15 1.91
CA ALA A 260 -11.23 -18.77 2.45
C ALA A 260 -11.39 -19.16 3.92
N PHE A 261 -10.86 -20.31 4.33
CA PHE A 261 -10.83 -20.71 5.74
C PHE A 261 -10.00 -19.73 6.56
N GLN A 262 -8.79 -19.39 6.11
CA GLN A 262 -7.93 -18.40 6.78
C GLN A 262 -8.61 -17.02 6.86
N ALA A 263 -9.19 -16.55 5.76
CA ALA A 263 -9.91 -15.28 5.70
C ALA A 263 -11.12 -15.25 6.66
N LEU A 264 -11.83 -16.37 6.80
CA LEU A 264 -12.96 -16.49 7.72
C LEU A 264 -12.52 -16.46 9.18
N LEU A 265 -11.40 -17.11 9.53
CA LEU A 265 -10.81 -17.02 10.86
C LEU A 265 -10.42 -15.58 11.21
N GLU A 266 -9.72 -14.89 10.30
CA GLU A 266 -9.32 -13.49 10.50
C GLU A 266 -10.50 -12.54 10.61
N ALA A 267 -11.59 -12.78 9.86
CA ALA A 267 -12.79 -11.96 9.91
C ALA A 267 -13.63 -12.14 11.19
N LEU A 268 -13.57 -13.33 11.80
CA LEU A 268 -14.39 -13.70 12.96
C LEU A 268 -13.65 -13.54 14.30
N VAL A 269 -12.31 -13.51 14.31
CA VAL A 269 -11.53 -13.20 15.50
C VAL A 269 -11.51 -11.68 15.70
N PRO A 270 -12.10 -11.14 16.80
CA PRO A 270 -11.99 -9.72 17.08
C PRO A 270 -10.53 -9.35 17.33
N SER A 271 -10.02 -8.29 16.69
CA SER A 271 -8.69 -7.74 16.97
C SER A 271 -8.51 -7.30 18.44
N ASP A 272 -9.60 -7.16 19.20
CA ASP A 272 -9.57 -6.84 20.64
C ASP A 272 -9.23 -8.04 21.56
N ALA A 273 -9.04 -9.24 21.00
CA ALA A 273 -8.49 -10.38 21.74
C ALA A 273 -6.94 -10.32 21.89
N GLN A 274 -6.29 -9.30 21.31
CA GLN A 274 -4.87 -9.00 21.51
C GLN A 274 -4.69 -7.69 22.29
N ALA A 275 -4.84 -7.84 23.61
CA ALA A 275 -4.43 -6.97 24.72
C ALA A 275 -5.39 -5.84 25.15
N PRO A 276 -5.50 -5.61 26.48
CA PRO A 276 -4.47 -4.77 27.09
C PRO A 276 -3.87 -5.25 28.43
N ALA A 277 -2.67 -4.73 28.68
CA ALA A 277 -2.03 -4.40 29.96
C ALA A 277 -1.14 -5.45 30.68
N SER A 278 0.18 -5.30 30.45
CA SER A 278 1.23 -5.13 31.47
C SER A 278 1.17 -5.95 32.76
N GLN A 279 2.08 -6.94 32.90
CA GLN A 279 2.88 -7.18 34.11
C GLN A 279 4.25 -7.73 33.68
N ASP A 280 5.31 -7.03 34.10
CA ASP A 280 6.75 -7.33 34.17
C ASP A 280 7.43 -8.24 33.12
N PRO A 281 8.60 -7.84 32.58
CA PRO A 281 9.39 -8.75 31.76
C PRO A 281 9.89 -9.91 32.63
N PRO A 282 9.64 -11.18 32.29
CA PRO A 282 10.28 -12.29 32.98
C PRO A 282 11.79 -12.21 32.74
N GLU A 283 12.56 -12.42 33.81
CA GLU A 283 14.01 -12.55 33.77
C GLU A 283 14.46 -13.53 32.67
N PRO A 284 15.64 -13.32 32.06
CA PRO A 284 16.10 -14.18 30.97
C PRO A 284 16.42 -15.57 31.53
N ALA A 285 15.53 -16.53 31.26
CA ALA A 285 15.85 -17.93 31.44
C ALA A 285 16.90 -18.36 30.39
N GLU A 286 17.86 -19.13 30.88
CA GLU A 286 19.08 -19.53 30.20
C GLU A 286 18.84 -20.29 28.88
N ALA A 287 19.86 -20.22 28.02
CA ALA A 287 19.94 -20.89 26.74
C ALA A 287 19.60 -22.39 26.82
N GLY A 288 18.68 -22.82 25.96
CA GLY A 288 18.32 -24.23 25.80
C GLY A 288 17.48 -24.46 24.55
N GLU A 289 18.16 -25.02 23.55
CA GLU A 289 17.63 -25.86 22.46
C GLU A 289 16.98 -25.18 21.23
N ASP A 290 17.58 -25.54 20.09
CA ASP A 290 17.18 -25.22 18.72
C ASP A 290 15.72 -25.62 18.44
N VAL A 291 14.86 -24.63 18.18
CA VAL A 291 13.53 -24.85 17.61
C VAL A 291 13.68 -24.91 16.08
N PRO A 292 13.37 -26.04 15.41
CA PRO A 292 13.32 -26.07 13.96
C PRO A 292 12.21 -25.14 13.48
N GLY A 293 12.52 -24.26 12.54
CA GLY A 293 11.53 -23.44 11.85
C GLY A 293 10.50 -24.33 11.15
N GLY A 294 9.30 -24.38 11.71
CA GLY A 294 8.15 -25.08 11.16
C GLY A 294 7.12 -24.08 10.65
N ASP A 295 6.62 -24.34 9.45
CA ASP A 295 5.44 -23.73 8.85
C ASP A 295 4.26 -23.68 9.84
N GLY A 296 3.41 -22.67 9.71
CA GLY A 296 2.32 -22.39 10.64
C GLY A 296 1.38 -23.59 10.90
N PRO A 297 0.68 -23.63 12.05
CA PRO A 297 0.09 -24.85 12.62
C PRO A 297 -1.20 -25.35 11.95
N TRP A 298 -1.54 -24.91 10.73
CA TRP A 298 -2.86 -25.12 10.13
C TRP A 298 -2.88 -25.95 8.84
N HIS A 299 -1.73 -26.45 8.38
CA HIS A 299 -1.65 -27.24 7.14
C HIS A 299 -2.24 -28.67 7.25
N GLU A 300 -2.65 -29.11 8.44
CA GLU A 300 -3.15 -30.48 8.67
C GLU A 300 -4.67 -30.58 8.90
N VAL A 301 -5.44 -29.49 8.76
CA VAL A 301 -6.89 -29.53 8.99
C VAL A 301 -7.61 -30.13 7.77
N THR A 302 -8.28 -31.28 7.96
CA THR A 302 -9.04 -31.95 6.90
C THR A 302 -10.25 -31.13 6.45
N ALA A 303 -10.77 -31.38 5.24
CA ALA A 303 -11.97 -30.69 4.73
C ALA A 303 -13.20 -30.89 5.64
N GLU A 304 -13.36 -32.10 6.22
CA GLU A 304 -14.42 -32.40 7.19
C GLU A 304 -14.26 -31.59 8.47
N GLU A 305 -13.03 -31.44 8.95
CA GLU A 305 -12.73 -30.66 10.15
C GLU A 305 -12.91 -29.16 9.92
N LYS A 306 -12.52 -28.64 8.76
CA LYS A 306 -12.85 -27.26 8.34
C LYS A 306 -14.35 -27.03 8.32
N ALA A 307 -15.13 -27.95 7.73
CA ALA A 307 -16.58 -27.84 7.69
C ALA A 307 -17.21 -27.80 9.10
N ARG A 308 -16.70 -28.61 10.04
CA ARG A 308 -17.11 -28.58 11.44
C ARG A 308 -16.80 -27.22 12.08
N ILE A 309 -15.56 -26.74 11.96
CA ILE A 309 -15.09 -25.48 12.54
C ILE A 309 -15.91 -24.29 11.99
N VAL A 310 -16.06 -24.21 10.67
CA VAL A 310 -16.87 -23.18 9.99
C VAL A 310 -18.31 -23.20 10.52
N GLY A 311 -18.91 -24.39 10.68
CA GLY A 311 -20.27 -24.54 11.18
C GLY A 311 -20.45 -24.12 12.65
N GLU A 312 -19.42 -24.27 13.49
CA GLU A 312 -19.43 -23.78 14.88
C GLU A 312 -19.25 -22.26 14.94
N LEU A 313 -18.33 -21.71 14.14
CA LEU A 313 -18.05 -20.29 14.05
C LEU A 313 -19.28 -19.48 13.61
N LEU A 314 -19.98 -19.93 12.57
CA LEU A 314 -21.19 -19.25 12.08
C LEU A 314 -22.32 -19.26 13.11
N ARG A 315 -22.49 -20.37 13.85
CA ARG A 315 -23.47 -20.47 14.95
C ARG A 315 -23.16 -19.50 16.08
N GLY A 316 -21.90 -19.44 16.51
CA GLY A 316 -21.46 -18.50 17.56
C GLY A 316 -21.69 -17.04 17.17
N GLU A 317 -21.38 -16.68 15.92
CA GLU A 317 -21.58 -15.32 15.41
C GLU A 317 -23.07 -14.94 15.29
N GLU A 318 -23.95 -15.88 14.90
CA GLU A 318 -25.40 -15.67 14.90
C GLU A 318 -25.96 -15.46 16.32
N GLU A 319 -25.49 -16.23 17.31
CA GLU A 319 -25.85 -16.04 18.72
C GLU A 319 -25.41 -14.67 19.25
N LEU A 320 -24.18 -14.24 18.95
CA LEU A 320 -23.65 -12.93 19.33
C LEU A 320 -24.48 -11.80 18.71
N ARG A 321 -24.83 -11.90 17.42
CA ARG A 321 -25.71 -10.93 16.76
C ARG A 321 -27.10 -10.89 17.38
N SER A 322 -27.67 -12.05 17.71
CA SER A 322 -28.97 -12.12 18.40
C SER A 322 -28.94 -11.44 19.77
N ARG A 323 -27.85 -11.62 20.54
CA ARG A 323 -27.65 -10.93 21.83
C ARG A 323 -27.53 -9.41 21.67
N ARG A 324 -26.66 -8.95 20.77
CA ARG A 324 -26.48 -7.51 20.49
C ARG A 324 -27.78 -6.83 20.04
N SER A 325 -28.59 -7.52 19.24
CA SER A 325 -29.92 -7.04 18.82
C SER A 325 -30.89 -6.87 19.99
N ARG A 326 -30.93 -7.83 20.92
CA ARG A 326 -31.75 -7.74 22.13
C ARG A 326 -31.29 -6.62 23.05
N GLU A 327 -29.98 -6.52 23.29
CA GLU A 327 -29.38 -5.46 24.11
C GLU A 327 -29.66 -4.06 23.52
N ALA A 328 -29.58 -3.92 22.20
CA ALA A 328 -29.92 -2.66 21.52
C ALA A 328 -31.41 -2.31 21.62
N ALA A 329 -32.31 -3.30 21.50
CA ALA A 329 -33.75 -3.10 21.66
C ALA A 329 -34.11 -2.71 23.10
N GLU A 330 -33.51 -3.36 24.10
CA GLU A 330 -33.68 -3.05 25.52
C GLU A 330 -33.16 -1.64 25.87
N ALA A 331 -32.02 -1.23 25.30
CA ALA A 331 -31.50 0.14 25.47
C ALA A 331 -32.41 1.21 24.84
N GLN A 332 -33.09 0.88 23.73
CA GLN A 332 -34.02 1.78 23.06
C GLN A 332 -35.37 1.88 23.80
N GLU A 333 -35.85 0.80 24.41
CA GLU A 333 -37.03 0.82 25.30
C GLU A 333 -36.75 1.52 26.64
N GLY A 334 -35.54 1.37 27.19
CA GLY A 334 -35.11 2.05 28.42
C GLY A 334 -34.96 3.58 28.28
N GLY A 335 -34.74 4.09 27.06
CA GLY A 335 -34.61 5.53 26.78
C GLY A 335 -35.93 6.28 26.57
N VAL A 336 -37.05 5.57 26.40
CA VAL A 336 -38.39 6.19 26.20
C VAL A 336 -39.08 6.49 27.55
N GLY A 337 -38.52 6.01 28.68
CA GLY A 337 -39.07 6.19 30.03
C GLY A 337 -38.79 7.54 30.71
N GLU A 338 -37.89 8.38 30.19
CA GLU A 338 -37.44 9.63 30.85
C GLU A 338 -37.94 10.93 30.17
N ALA A 339 -39.07 10.88 29.46
CA ALA A 339 -39.76 12.08 29.00
C ALA A 339 -41.25 12.04 29.35
N MET A 340 -41.58 12.22 30.64
CA MET A 340 -42.88 12.79 31.02
C MET A 340 -42.67 14.05 31.88
N PRO A 341 -43.41 15.13 31.60
CA PRO A 341 -43.19 16.43 32.20
C PRO A 341 -43.76 16.48 33.62
N ARG A 342 -43.07 17.19 34.50
CA ARG A 342 -43.65 17.91 35.63
C ARG A 342 -43.17 19.35 35.61
#